data_AF-A0A2K6KXH0-F1
#
_entry.id   AF-A0A2K6KXH0-F1
#
_cell.length_a   1.000
_cell.length_b   1.000
_cell.length_c   1.000
_cell.angle_alpha   90.00
_cell.angle_beta   90.00
_cell.angle_gamma   90.00
#
_symmetry.space_group_name_H-M   'P 1'
#
loop_
_entity.id
_entity.type
_entity.pdbx_description
1 polymer ?
#
loop_
_entity_poly.entity_id
_entity_poly.type
_entity_poly.pdbx_seq_one_letter_code
_entity_poly.pdbx_strand_id
1 'polypeptide(L)'
;MATVQQLEGRWRLVDSKGFDEYMKELGVGIALRKMGAMANTLKTTQFSCTLGEKFEETTADGRKTQTVCNFTDGALVQHQEWDGKESTITRKLKDGKLVVDCVMNNVTCTRIYEK
;
A
#
# COMPACT_ATOMS: atom_id res chain seq x y z
N MET A 1 -10.33 14.64 16.39
CA MET A 1 -10.27 13.24 15.90
C MET A 1 -9.53 13.24 14.58
N ALA A 2 -8.70 12.24 14.30
CA ALA A 2 -8.05 12.13 12.99
C ALA A 2 -9.11 11.82 11.92
N THR A 3 -8.94 12.34 10.71
CA THR A 3 -9.89 12.14 9.60
C THR A 3 -9.14 11.76 8.32
N VAL A 4 -9.83 11.06 7.42
CA VAL A 4 -9.23 10.60 6.15
C VAL A 4 -8.73 11.76 5.28
N GLN A 5 -9.39 12.92 5.35
CA GLN A 5 -9.01 14.13 4.61
C GLN A 5 -7.59 14.61 4.95
N GLN A 6 -7.07 14.29 6.14
CA GLN A 6 -5.69 14.68 6.49
C GLN A 6 -4.65 13.99 5.61
N LEU A 7 -4.98 12.84 5.02
CA LEU A 7 -4.11 12.09 4.10
C LEU A 7 -4.04 12.72 2.70
N GLU A 8 -4.89 13.71 2.40
CA GLU A 8 -4.92 14.37 1.10
C GLU A 8 -3.62 15.11 0.79
N GLY A 9 -3.23 15.02 -0.48
CA GLY A 9 -2.05 15.66 -1.03
C GLY A 9 -1.23 14.75 -1.94
N ARG A 10 -0.21 15.34 -2.56
CA ARG A 10 0.84 14.58 -3.24
C ARG A 10 1.93 14.28 -2.21
N TRP A 11 2.38 13.03 -2.20
CA TRP A 11 3.38 12.53 -1.26
C TRP A 11 4.56 11.94 -2.03
N ARG A 12 5.79 12.31 -1.66
CA ARG A 12 7.04 11.80 -2.22
C ARG A 12 7.68 10.82 -1.26
N LEU A 13 8.04 9.65 -1.76
CA LEU A 13 8.77 8.63 -1.00
C LEU A 13 10.13 9.17 -0.56
N VAL A 14 10.48 8.98 0.72
CA VAL A 14 11.79 9.38 1.28
C VAL A 14 12.51 8.26 2.02
N ASP A 15 11.80 7.24 2.50
CA ASP A 15 12.41 6.06 3.14
C ASP A 15 11.59 4.80 2.85
N SER A 16 12.25 3.65 2.78
CA SER A 16 11.61 2.36 2.51
C SER A 16 12.41 1.21 3.12
N LYS A 17 11.78 0.41 3.97
CA LYS A 17 12.38 -0.75 4.65
C LYS A 17 11.51 -1.99 4.43
N GLY A 18 12.12 -3.13 4.10
CA GLY A 18 11.42 -4.41 3.93
C GLY A 18 10.62 -4.57 2.62
N PHE A 19 10.70 -3.61 1.70
CA PHE A 19 9.85 -3.61 0.50
C PHE A 19 10.20 -4.73 -0.50
N ASP A 20 11.49 -5.06 -0.67
CA ASP A 20 11.88 -6.16 -1.56
C ASP A 20 11.38 -7.51 -1.00
N GLU A 21 11.53 -7.73 0.31
CA GLU A 21 11.04 -8.90 1.03
C GLU A 21 9.52 -9.04 0.91
N TYR A 22 8.78 -7.95 1.15
CA TYR A 22 7.33 -7.91 0.96
C TYR A 22 6.92 -8.23 -0.48
N MET A 23 7.62 -7.67 -1.48
CA MET A 23 7.39 -8.03 -2.88
C MET A 23 7.71 -9.51 -3.18
N LYS A 24 8.76 -10.08 -2.56
CA LYS A 24 9.04 -11.53 -2.69
C LYS A 24 7.87 -12.35 -2.17
N GLU A 25 7.33 -11.98 -1.01
CA GLU A 25 6.23 -12.68 -0.34
C GLU A 25 4.94 -12.64 -1.17
N LEU A 26 4.67 -11.52 -1.83
CA LEU A 26 3.57 -11.38 -2.80
C LEU A 26 3.74 -12.27 -4.05
N GLY A 27 4.91 -12.88 -4.25
CA GLY A 27 5.24 -13.65 -5.45
C GLY A 27 5.70 -12.79 -6.63
N VAL A 28 6.10 -11.54 -6.40
CA VAL A 28 6.55 -10.63 -7.46
C VAL A 28 7.90 -11.08 -8.01
N GLY A 29 7.96 -11.24 -9.34
CA GLY A 29 9.16 -11.63 -10.06
C GLY A 29 10.30 -10.59 -9.98
N ILE A 30 11.54 -11.06 -10.08
CA ILE A 30 12.75 -10.24 -9.82
C ILE A 30 12.85 -8.96 -10.66
N ALA A 31 12.32 -8.95 -11.89
CA ALA A 31 12.31 -7.77 -12.75
C ALA A 31 11.46 -6.64 -12.14
N LEU A 32 10.22 -6.95 -11.77
CA LEU A 32 9.31 -5.99 -11.13
C LEU A 32 9.81 -5.56 -9.75
N ARG A 33 10.47 -6.45 -9.00
CA ARG A 33 11.08 -6.06 -7.71
C ARG A 33 12.20 -5.06 -7.86
N LYS A 34 13.11 -5.28 -8.83
CA LYS A 34 14.17 -4.31 -9.13
C LYS A 34 13.60 -2.96 -9.55
N MET A 35 12.52 -2.96 -10.34
CA MET A 35 11.82 -1.72 -10.71
C MET A 35 11.17 -1.04 -9.51
N GLY A 36 10.52 -1.79 -8.61
CA GLY A 36 9.86 -1.25 -7.42
C GLY A 36 10.84 -0.71 -6.36
N ALA A 37 12.06 -1.23 -6.31
CA ALA A 37 13.13 -0.73 -5.43
C ALA A 37 13.67 0.64 -5.89
N MET A 38 13.62 0.92 -7.20
CA MET A 38 14.00 2.23 -7.74
C MET A 38 12.84 3.20 -7.50
N ALA A 39 13.06 4.25 -6.70
CA ALA A 39 12.04 5.24 -6.36
C ALA A 39 11.45 6.01 -7.57
N ASN A 40 12.01 5.83 -8.78
CA ASN A 40 11.61 6.52 -10.00
C ASN A 40 10.65 5.69 -10.86
N THR A 41 9.38 6.09 -10.85
CA THR A 41 8.47 6.21 -12.00
C THR A 41 8.65 5.23 -13.16
N LEU A 42 8.17 3.98 -13.01
CA LEU A 42 7.99 3.09 -14.17
C LEU A 42 6.55 2.62 -14.36
N LYS A 43 5.70 2.68 -13.31
CA LYS A 43 4.29 2.26 -13.42
C LYS A 43 3.38 3.16 -12.59
N THR A 44 2.38 3.73 -13.25
CA THR A 44 1.33 4.54 -12.62
C THR A 44 0.08 3.68 -12.46
N THR A 45 -0.47 3.63 -11.25
CA THR A 45 -1.73 2.94 -10.95
C THR A 45 -2.64 3.85 -10.13
N GLN A 46 -3.94 3.76 -10.36
CA GLN A 46 -4.96 4.47 -9.59
C GLN A 46 -6.19 3.58 -9.42
N PHE A 47 -6.91 3.76 -8.31
CA PHE A 47 -8.24 3.20 -8.09
C PHE A 47 -9.10 4.22 -7.33
N SER A 48 -10.41 4.03 -7.37
CA SER A 48 -11.38 4.77 -6.57
C SER A 48 -12.25 3.76 -5.82
N CYS A 49 -12.59 4.04 -4.57
CA CYS A 49 -13.42 3.17 -3.74
C CYS A 49 -14.30 3.99 -2.79
N THR A 50 -15.42 3.39 -2.36
CA THR A 50 -16.18 3.85 -1.19
C THR A 50 -15.64 3.15 0.05
N LEU A 51 -15.49 3.88 1.16
CA LEU A 51 -15.06 3.26 2.42
C LEU A 51 -16.10 2.22 2.88
N GLY A 52 -15.65 1.03 3.25
CA GLY A 52 -16.49 -0.09 3.69
C GLY A 52 -17.07 -0.96 2.56
N GLU A 53 -16.92 -0.57 1.29
CA GLU A 53 -17.43 -1.34 0.15
C GLU A 53 -16.30 -2.14 -0.52
N LYS A 54 -16.56 -3.44 -0.78
CA LYS A 54 -15.63 -4.29 -1.53
C LYS A 54 -15.64 -3.89 -3.01
N PHE A 55 -14.47 -3.84 -3.64
CA PHE A 55 -14.30 -3.54 -5.07
C PHE A 55 -13.21 -4.40 -5.70
N GLU A 56 -13.22 -4.53 -7.03
CA GLU A 56 -12.13 -5.17 -7.77
C GLU A 56 -10.97 -4.20 -7.97
N GLU A 57 -9.78 -4.59 -7.52
CA GLU A 57 -8.54 -3.83 -7.72
C GLU A 57 -7.59 -4.63 -8.62
N THR A 58 -7.04 -3.97 -9.65
CA THR A 58 -5.87 -4.49 -10.37
C THR A 58 -4.62 -3.79 -9.85
N THR A 59 -3.80 -4.53 -9.11
CA THR A 59 -2.61 -4.02 -8.42
C THR A 59 -1.45 -3.71 -9.38
N ALA A 60 -0.44 -2.97 -8.91
CA ALA A 60 0.73 -2.61 -9.71
C ALA A 60 1.54 -3.82 -10.19
N ASP A 61 1.53 -4.93 -9.45
CA ASP A 61 2.15 -6.19 -9.85
C ASP A 61 1.22 -7.12 -10.65
N GLY A 62 -0.01 -6.68 -10.93
CA GLY A 62 -0.94 -7.34 -11.86
C GLY A 62 -1.92 -8.32 -11.22
N ARG A 63 -1.89 -8.50 -9.89
CA ARG A 63 -2.91 -9.28 -9.18
C ARG A 63 -4.27 -8.60 -9.32
N LYS A 64 -5.31 -9.40 -9.52
CA LYS A 64 -6.72 -9.02 -9.37
C LYS A 64 -7.15 -9.40 -7.96
N THR A 65 -7.52 -8.42 -7.15
CA THR A 65 -7.88 -8.62 -5.74
C THR A 65 -9.29 -8.15 -5.48
N GLN A 66 -9.97 -8.78 -4.51
CA GLN A 66 -11.13 -8.20 -3.88
C GLN A 66 -10.61 -7.32 -2.73
N THR A 67 -10.77 -6.00 -2.86
CA THR A 67 -10.20 -5.03 -1.92
C THR A 67 -11.30 -4.30 -1.16
N VAL A 68 -11.05 -3.98 0.11
CA VAL A 68 -11.87 -3.05 0.89
C VAL A 68 -10.99 -2.03 1.60
N CYS A 69 -11.42 -0.76 1.59
CA CYS A 69 -10.76 0.32 2.31
C CYS A 69 -11.62 0.78 3.48
N ASN A 70 -11.06 0.88 4.68
CA ASN A 70 -11.72 1.41 5.87
C ASN A 70 -10.85 2.49 6.52
N PHE A 71 -11.47 3.44 7.21
CA PHE A 71 -10.75 4.41 8.04
C PHE A 71 -11.07 4.16 9.51
N THR A 72 -10.11 3.60 10.24
CA THR A 72 -10.27 3.18 11.64
C THR A 72 -9.04 3.62 12.43
N ASP A 73 -9.25 4.11 13.66
CA ASP A 73 -8.18 4.53 14.57
C ASP A 73 -7.15 5.51 13.97
N GLY A 74 -7.63 6.40 13.10
CA GLY A 74 -6.79 7.41 12.44
C GLY A 74 -5.93 6.87 11.30
N ALA A 75 -6.19 5.65 10.83
CA ALA A 75 -5.48 5.03 9.73
C ALA A 75 -6.44 4.59 8.61
N LEU A 76 -6.02 4.78 7.36
CA LEU A 76 -6.66 4.20 6.19
C LEU A 76 -6.10 2.79 5.99
N VAL A 77 -6.94 1.78 6.19
CA VAL A 77 -6.62 0.36 6.07
C VAL A 77 -7.20 -0.17 4.76
N GLN A 78 -6.33 -0.60 3.86
CA GLN A 78 -6.67 -1.26 2.61
C GLN A 78 -6.35 -2.75 2.76
N HIS A 79 -7.38 -3.60 2.76
CA HIS A 79 -7.25 -5.04 2.85
C HIS A 79 -7.52 -5.67 1.48
N GLN A 80 -6.61 -6.52 1.01
CA GLN A 80 -6.64 -7.17 -0.31
C GLN A 80 -6.71 -8.68 -0.14
N GLU A 81 -7.68 -9.33 -0.80
CA GLU A 81 -7.83 -10.79 -0.84
C GLU A 81 -7.69 -11.29 -2.30
N TRP A 82 -6.93 -12.37 -2.53
CA TRP A 82 -6.86 -13.06 -3.83
C TRP A 82 -6.37 -14.50 -3.65
N ASP A 83 -6.92 -15.47 -4.40
CA ASP A 83 -6.46 -16.87 -4.41
C ASP A 83 -6.24 -17.49 -3.01
N GLY A 84 -7.09 -17.14 -2.03
CA GLY A 84 -6.97 -17.58 -0.63
C GLY A 84 -5.83 -16.94 0.17
N LYS A 85 -5.18 -15.90 -0.38
CA LYS A 85 -4.16 -15.08 0.27
C LYS A 85 -4.73 -13.71 0.63
N GLU A 86 -4.09 -13.07 1.59
CA GLU A 86 -4.41 -11.72 2.01
C GLU A 86 -3.16 -10.85 2.21
N SER A 87 -3.32 -9.54 2.04
CA SER A 87 -2.33 -8.53 2.40
C SER A 87 -3.04 -7.27 2.86
N THR A 88 -2.42 -6.55 3.80
CA THR A 88 -2.95 -5.30 4.34
C THR A 88 -1.96 -4.17 4.13
N ILE A 89 -2.46 -3.02 3.66
CA ILE A 89 -1.73 -1.77 3.52
C ILE A 89 -2.39 -0.72 4.43
N THR A 90 -1.66 -0.22 5.40
CA THR A 90 -2.13 0.78 6.36
C THR A 90 -1.42 2.11 6.13
N ARG A 91 -2.18 3.19 6.01
CA ARG A 91 -1.68 4.55 5.82
C ARG A 91 -2.10 5.44 6.99
N LYS A 92 -1.13 6.05 7.66
CA LYS A 92 -1.37 6.94 8.80
C LYS A 92 -0.44 8.15 8.75
N LEU A 93 -0.87 9.26 9.33
CA LEU A 93 0.02 10.39 9.56
C LEU A 93 0.77 10.22 10.87
N LYS A 94 2.08 10.46 10.82
CA LYS A 94 2.94 10.55 12.00
C LYS A 94 3.93 11.67 11.78
N ASP A 95 3.93 12.65 12.68
CA ASP A 95 4.85 13.80 12.65
C ASP A 95 4.88 14.54 11.29
N GLY A 96 3.70 14.70 10.67
CA GLY A 96 3.53 15.34 9.36
C GLY A 96 3.93 14.49 8.15
N LYS A 97 4.41 13.26 8.37
CA LYS A 97 4.77 12.30 7.31
C LYS A 97 3.67 11.27 7.12
N LEU A 98 3.49 10.82 5.88
CA LEU A 98 2.65 9.68 5.56
C LEU A 98 3.46 8.40 5.75
N VAL A 99 3.08 7.61 6.75
CA VAL A 99 3.65 6.30 7.04
C VAL A 99 2.75 5.24 6.42
N VAL A 100 3.33 4.42 5.55
CA VAL A 100 2.67 3.32 4.86
C VAL A 100 3.28 2.02 5.32
N ASP A 101 2.52 1.24 6.08
CA ASP A 101 2.90 -0.10 6.53
C ASP A 101 2.19 -1.14 5.66
N CYS A 102 2.92 -2.13 5.15
CA CYS A 102 2.38 -3.25 4.38
C CYS A 102 2.70 -4.57 5.09
N VAL A 103 1.75 -5.48 5.14
CA VAL A 103 1.91 -6.80 5.79
C VAL A 103 1.30 -7.89 4.94
N MET A 104 2.07 -8.93 4.67
CA MET A 104 1.60 -10.19 4.12
C MET A 104 2.25 -11.33 4.91
N ASN A 105 1.44 -12.25 5.44
CA ASN A 105 1.91 -13.27 6.40
C ASN A 105 2.71 -12.60 7.54
N ASN A 106 3.95 -13.04 7.77
CA ASN A 106 4.84 -12.45 8.78
C ASN A 106 5.83 -11.42 8.20
N VAL A 107 5.70 -11.07 6.92
CA VAL A 107 6.61 -10.14 6.23
C VAL A 107 6.02 -8.74 6.27
N THR A 108 6.84 -7.80 6.73
CA THR A 108 6.44 -6.39 6.91
C THR A 108 7.31 -5.46 6.07
N CYS A 109 6.69 -4.37 5.62
CA CYS A 109 7.36 -3.28 4.93
C CYS A 109 6.85 -1.95 5.49
N THR A 110 7.75 -1.00 5.71
CA THR A 110 7.39 0.38 6.07
C THR A 110 7.98 1.34 5.06
N ARG A 111 7.14 2.24 4.54
CA ARG A 111 7.53 3.31 3.61
C ARG A 111 7.10 4.65 4.17
N ILE A 112 7.99 5.63 4.10
CA ILE A 112 7.77 6.97 4.63
C ILE A 112 7.71 7.95 3.47
N TYR A 113 6.73 8.83 3.48
CA TYR A 113 6.55 9.87 2.48
C TYR A 113 6.42 11.25 3.13
N GLU A 114 6.91 12.26 2.42
CA GLU A 114 6.79 13.69 2.75
C GLU A 114 5.93 14.40 1.70
N LYS A 115 5.26 15.50 2.07
CA LYS A 115 4.54 16.34 1.11
C LYS A 115 5.49 17.04 0.14
#